data_AF-A0A813L653-F1
#
_entry.id   AF-A0A813L653-F1
#
_cell.length_a   1.000
_cell.length_b   1.000
_cell.length_c   1.000
_cell.angle_alpha   90.00
_cell.angle_beta   90.00
_cell.angle_gamma   90.00
#
_symmetry.space_group_name_H-M   'P 1'
#
loop_
_entity.id
_entity.type
_entity.pdbx_description
1 polymer ?
#
loop_
_entity_poly.entity_id
_entity_poly.type
_entity_poly.pdbx_seq_one_letter_code
_entity_poly.pdbx_strand_id
1 'polypeptide(L)'
;MGSFCAFALISCGLALLSPGGQAQQAGAVTPEESPAISLQHCSKERGCEQEQASLVLDANWRWVHNVGGYTNCYDSKGWNQGFCPDMETCKRNCALEGVNSEAYKTSYGVQTVPDGVELKFMTPGGNVGSRLYVTDGHDAYKMFKLLNREFTLDVDVSTLECGLNGAVYFVEMDEMGGKGKEASNTAGAKYGTGYCDAQCPREKFDRDESNGICCVEMDIWEANKQATAFTPHPCSTVGPTRCTGIDCGFGEGDARYQGLCDKDGCDSNAYRMGAKSYYGDGPQFQVDSSKPMTVVTQFLTSNGADDGDLVEIRRLYLQDGKLIANAVVNSSEIPTMSALSGEDSITDGLCDAQKRAFGNVDSHQAKGGLRSMGEALRRGMVLSLSLWDDYATQMRWLDSTYPVGASPETPGVARGPCDGQSSSPDYVRKHHADAYVRYTSIKYGEIGTTFSQPEGRRLESTVHV
;
A
#
# COMPACT_ATOMS: atom_id res chain seq x y z
N MET A 1 -69.63 26.68 -13.84
CA MET A 1 -69.47 26.96 -12.39
C MET A 1 -69.02 25.66 -11.75
N GLY A 2 -67.72 25.36 -11.72
CA GLY A 2 -66.84 25.61 -10.57
C GLY A 2 -66.48 24.27 -9.93
N SER A 3 -65.25 23.76 -10.16
CA SER A 3 -64.19 23.46 -9.15
C SER A 3 -64.60 22.38 -8.13
N PHE A 4 -63.88 21.26 -7.92
CA PHE A 4 -62.48 21.15 -7.49
C PHE A 4 -61.91 19.74 -7.82
N CYS A 5 -60.70 19.70 -8.39
CA CYS A 5 -59.86 18.48 -8.42
C CYS A 5 -58.91 18.54 -7.22
N ALA A 6 -58.98 17.56 -6.32
CA ALA A 6 -58.04 17.42 -5.21
C ALA A 6 -56.76 16.73 -5.72
N PHE A 7 -55.67 17.49 -5.82
CA PHE A 7 -54.33 16.94 -6.02
C PHE A 7 -53.79 16.45 -4.67
N ALA A 8 -53.59 15.14 -4.53
CA ALA A 8 -52.80 14.56 -3.46
C ALA A 8 -51.30 14.74 -3.79
N LEU A 9 -50.63 15.63 -3.07
CA LEU A 9 -49.17 15.76 -3.10
C LEU A 9 -48.56 14.57 -2.35
N ILE A 10 -48.09 13.57 -3.08
CA ILE A 10 -47.15 12.57 -2.56
C ILE A 10 -45.80 13.28 -2.42
N SER A 11 -45.48 13.69 -1.19
CA SER A 11 -44.15 14.14 -0.81
C SER A 11 -43.18 12.95 -0.91
N CYS A 12 -42.55 12.79 -2.07
CA CYS A 12 -41.39 11.94 -2.24
C CYS A 12 -40.23 12.61 -1.49
N GLY A 13 -40.02 12.23 -0.23
CA GLY A 13 -38.84 12.64 0.53
C GLY A 13 -37.60 12.03 -0.12
N LEU A 14 -36.94 12.80 -0.99
CA LEU A 14 -35.55 12.55 -1.33
C LEU A 14 -34.75 12.73 -0.03
N ALA A 15 -34.38 11.62 0.61
CA ALA A 15 -33.28 11.64 1.55
C ALA A 15 -32.02 11.99 0.74
N LEU A 16 -31.66 13.27 0.73
CA LEU A 16 -30.34 13.72 0.34
C LEU A 16 -29.36 13.12 1.35
N LEU A 17 -28.80 11.96 1.00
CA LEU A 17 -27.53 11.52 1.56
C LEU A 17 -26.51 12.55 1.07
N SER A 18 -26.19 13.53 1.91
CA SER A 18 -25.02 14.37 1.70
C SER A 18 -23.81 13.44 1.64
N PRO A 19 -23.03 13.40 0.55
CA PRO A 19 -21.73 12.78 0.61
C PRO A 19 -20.95 13.58 1.66
N GLY A 20 -20.55 12.94 2.76
CA GLY A 20 -19.86 13.60 3.87
C GLY A 20 -18.35 13.51 3.72
N GLY A 21 -17.76 14.05 2.64
CA GLY A 21 -16.38 13.95 2.13
C GLY A 21 -15.25 14.27 3.08
N GLN A 22 -14.04 14.08 2.56
CA GLN A 22 -12.74 14.35 3.16
C GLN A 22 -12.53 15.86 3.40
N ALA A 23 -13.46 16.54 4.06
CA ALA A 23 -13.38 17.97 4.22
C ALA A 23 -12.41 18.35 5.34
N GLN A 24 -11.22 18.81 4.98
CA GLN A 24 -10.17 19.21 5.93
C GLN A 24 -9.58 20.55 5.52
N GLN A 25 -9.44 21.46 6.48
CA GLN A 25 -8.78 22.74 6.25
C GLN A 25 -7.27 22.59 6.28
N ALA A 26 -6.59 23.44 5.50
CA ALA A 26 -5.14 23.56 5.55
C ALA A 26 -4.75 24.47 6.73
N GLY A 27 -3.89 23.96 7.61
CA GLY A 27 -3.29 24.76 8.67
C GLY A 27 -2.39 25.84 8.10
N ALA A 28 -2.23 26.91 8.87
CA ALA A 28 -1.50 28.11 8.46
C ALA A 28 -0.41 28.51 9.46
N VAL A 29 -0.20 27.73 10.52
CA VAL A 29 0.82 28.00 11.54
C VAL A 29 2.20 27.54 11.05
N THR A 30 2.27 26.34 10.49
CA THR A 30 3.53 25.72 10.05
C THR A 30 3.48 25.52 8.54
N PRO A 31 4.48 26.03 7.78
CA PRO A 31 4.54 25.74 6.36
C PRO A 31 4.78 24.25 6.12
N GLU A 32 4.13 23.69 5.10
CA GLU A 32 4.48 22.38 4.58
C GLU A 32 5.76 22.48 3.75
N GLU A 33 6.82 21.80 4.19
CA GLU A 33 8.11 21.73 3.51
C GLU A 33 8.41 20.27 3.14
N SER A 34 7.76 19.81 2.08
CA SER A 34 7.85 18.45 1.56
C SER A 34 9.30 18.02 1.25
N PRO A 35 9.79 16.88 1.76
CA PRO A 35 11.12 16.36 1.43
C PRO A 35 11.24 16.04 -0.07
N ALA A 36 12.31 16.48 -0.71
CA ALA A 36 12.55 16.16 -2.13
C ALA A 36 12.92 14.68 -2.30
N ILE A 37 12.53 14.09 -3.45
CA ILE A 37 12.96 12.76 -3.88
C ILE A 37 13.22 12.78 -5.39
N SER A 38 14.28 12.10 -5.82
CA SER A 38 14.60 11.93 -7.24
C SER A 38 14.08 10.59 -7.73
N LEU A 39 13.35 10.61 -8.83
CA LEU A 39 12.91 9.43 -9.58
C LEU A 39 13.68 9.34 -10.90
N GLN A 40 13.61 8.19 -11.57
CA GLN A 40 14.08 8.05 -12.94
C GLN A 40 13.02 7.45 -13.84
N HIS A 41 12.75 8.09 -14.97
CA HIS A 41 11.89 7.54 -16.02
C HIS A 41 12.75 6.95 -17.13
N CYS A 42 12.61 5.64 -17.36
CA CYS A 42 13.47 4.88 -18.26
C CYS A 42 12.72 4.47 -19.54
N SER A 43 13.38 4.61 -20.68
CA SER A 43 12.90 4.16 -21.98
C SER A 43 14.02 3.50 -22.78
N LYS A 44 13.67 2.62 -23.72
CA LYS A 44 14.62 1.97 -24.63
C LYS A 44 15.34 2.98 -25.52
N GLU A 45 14.66 4.06 -25.88
CA GLU A 45 15.19 5.08 -26.78
C GLU A 45 16.17 6.04 -26.08
N ARG A 46 15.82 6.54 -24.88
CA ARG A 46 16.55 7.62 -24.21
C ARG A 46 17.34 7.19 -22.98
N GLY A 47 17.24 5.93 -22.56
CA GLY A 47 17.73 5.49 -21.26
C GLY A 47 16.91 6.10 -20.13
N CYS A 48 17.52 6.26 -18.96
CA CYS A 48 16.87 6.80 -17.77
C CYS A 48 17.12 8.31 -17.63
N GLU A 49 16.03 9.08 -17.55
CA GLU A 49 16.05 10.53 -17.30
C GLU A 49 15.65 10.80 -15.85
N GLN A 50 16.34 11.73 -15.18
CA GLN A 50 15.94 12.14 -13.84
C GLN A 50 14.64 12.93 -13.86
N GLU A 51 13.78 12.64 -12.89
CA GLU A 51 12.53 13.33 -12.64
C GLU A 51 12.50 13.77 -11.17
N GLN A 52 12.30 15.06 -10.94
CA GLN A 52 12.19 15.62 -9.59
C GLN A 52 10.77 15.45 -9.07
N ALA A 53 10.66 15.00 -7.83
CA ALA A 53 9.40 14.80 -7.12
C ALA A 53 9.57 15.22 -5.65
N SER A 54 8.51 15.10 -4.86
CA SER A 54 8.59 15.30 -3.42
C SER A 54 7.79 14.24 -2.67
N LEU A 55 7.99 14.17 -1.36
CA LEU A 55 7.27 13.31 -0.44
C LEU A 55 6.33 14.15 0.41
N VAL A 56 5.19 13.57 0.77
CA VAL A 56 4.25 14.19 1.70
C VAL A 56 3.79 13.19 2.74
N LEU A 57 3.78 13.61 4.01
CA LEU A 57 3.27 12.81 5.11
C LEU A 57 1.75 12.67 5.07
N ASP A 58 1.26 11.45 5.26
CA ASP A 58 -0.15 11.12 5.43
C ASP A 58 -0.82 11.98 6.52
N ALA A 59 -2.05 12.42 6.26
CA ALA A 59 -2.84 13.28 7.14
C ALA A 59 -3.08 12.73 8.56
N ASN A 60 -3.01 11.41 8.75
CA ASN A 60 -3.19 10.74 10.04
C ASN A 60 -2.10 11.12 11.04
N TRP A 61 -0.87 11.33 10.59
CA TRP A 61 0.25 11.73 11.45
C TRP A 61 0.24 13.22 11.81
N ARG A 62 -0.48 14.04 11.04
CA ARG A 62 -0.47 15.48 11.21
C ARG A 62 -1.20 15.92 12.47
N TRP A 63 -0.66 16.97 13.08
CA TRP A 63 -1.32 17.71 14.13
C TRP A 63 -2.64 18.31 13.59
N VAL A 64 -3.71 18.13 14.37
CA VAL A 64 -5.02 18.71 14.10
C VAL A 64 -5.39 19.69 15.20
N HIS A 65 -5.56 20.96 14.83
CA HIS A 65 -5.89 22.03 15.77
C HIS A 65 -6.98 22.93 15.23
N ASN A 66 -7.53 23.76 16.11
CA ASN A 66 -8.59 24.68 15.73
C ASN A 66 -8.07 25.72 14.73
N VAL A 67 -8.90 26.06 13.75
CA VAL A 67 -8.61 27.09 12.75
C VAL A 67 -8.32 28.41 13.45
N GLY A 68 -7.22 29.07 13.04
CA GLY A 68 -6.80 30.35 13.58
C GLY A 68 -6.25 30.31 15.02
N GLY A 69 -6.02 29.12 15.60
CA GLY A 69 -5.44 28.97 16.93
C GLY A 69 -4.53 27.75 17.05
N TYR A 70 -4.20 27.38 18.29
CA TYR A 70 -3.24 26.32 18.62
C TYR A 70 -3.84 25.25 19.54
N THR A 71 -5.15 25.23 19.72
CA THR A 71 -5.80 24.25 20.59
C THR A 71 -6.05 22.97 19.82
N ASN A 72 -5.61 21.84 20.38
CA ASN A 72 -5.82 20.53 19.76
C ASN A 72 -7.31 20.25 19.54
N CYS A 73 -7.62 19.88 18.30
CA CYS A 73 -8.91 19.28 17.97
C CYS A 73 -8.89 17.76 18.23
N TYR A 74 -7.73 17.13 18.11
CA TYR A 74 -7.53 15.71 18.37
C TYR A 74 -6.22 15.50 19.13
N ASP A 75 -6.27 14.70 20.19
CA ASP A 75 -5.11 14.24 20.94
C ASP A 75 -5.33 12.81 21.49
N SER A 76 -4.48 12.37 22.42
CA SER A 76 -4.59 11.03 23.01
C SER A 76 -5.89 10.76 23.78
N LYS A 77 -6.68 11.80 24.09
CA LYS A 77 -8.01 11.70 24.70
C LYS A 77 -9.14 11.69 23.66
N GLY A 78 -8.81 11.79 22.37
CA GLY A 78 -9.75 11.81 21.26
C GLY A 78 -10.12 13.23 20.83
N TRP A 79 -11.30 13.36 20.22
CA TRP A 79 -11.79 14.62 19.66
C TRP A 79 -12.26 15.61 20.74
N ASN A 80 -11.75 16.85 20.68
CA ASN A 80 -12.17 17.96 21.52
C ASN A 80 -13.60 18.38 21.17
N GLN A 81 -14.54 18.12 22.07
CA GLN A 81 -15.97 18.37 21.85
C GLN A 81 -16.33 19.86 21.68
N GLY A 82 -15.48 20.79 22.11
CA GLY A 82 -15.69 22.22 21.89
C GLY A 82 -15.54 22.63 20.42
N PHE A 83 -14.65 21.96 19.68
CA PHE A 83 -14.45 22.21 18.25
C PHE A 83 -15.14 21.16 17.38
N CYS A 84 -15.28 19.94 17.89
CA CYS A 84 -15.82 18.79 17.21
C CYS A 84 -16.98 18.19 18.02
N PRO A 85 -18.15 18.83 18.12
CA PRO A 85 -19.34 18.18 18.66
C PRO A 85 -19.87 17.10 17.70
N ASP A 86 -19.70 17.31 16.40
CA ASP A 86 -19.99 16.41 15.30
C ASP A 86 -18.89 16.56 14.21
N MET A 87 -18.81 15.62 13.25
CA MET A 87 -17.75 15.67 12.23
C MET A 87 -17.92 16.82 11.24
N GLU A 88 -19.13 17.22 10.88
CA GLU A 88 -19.36 18.36 9.97
C GLU A 88 -18.89 19.68 10.57
N THR A 89 -19.07 19.87 11.87
CA THR A 89 -18.55 21.00 12.63
C THR A 89 -17.04 20.88 12.83
N CYS A 90 -16.53 19.69 13.09
CA CYS A 90 -15.09 19.44 13.25
C CYS A 90 -14.30 19.83 11.99
N LYS A 91 -14.76 19.39 10.81
CA LYS A 91 -14.17 19.69 9.51
C LYS A 91 -14.13 21.20 9.20
N ARG A 92 -15.04 21.99 9.79
CA ARG A 92 -15.08 23.47 9.69
C ARG A 92 -14.25 24.19 10.75
N ASN A 93 -14.03 23.57 11.90
CA ASN A 93 -13.35 24.20 13.02
C ASN A 93 -11.89 23.80 13.14
N CYS A 94 -11.45 22.75 12.43
CA CYS A 94 -10.14 22.15 12.59
C CYS A 94 -9.38 22.07 11.27
N ALA A 95 -8.05 22.19 11.36
CA ALA A 95 -7.15 22.16 10.22
C ALA A 95 -6.04 21.13 10.43
N LEU A 96 -5.58 20.54 9.33
CA LEU A 96 -4.36 19.73 9.28
C LEU A 96 -3.16 20.66 9.12
N GLU A 97 -2.24 20.63 10.08
CA GLU A 97 -1.09 21.52 10.05
C GLU A 97 0.02 21.00 9.13
N GLY A 98 0.82 21.94 8.60
CA GLY A 98 2.00 21.60 7.82
C GLY A 98 3.10 20.98 8.68
N VAL A 99 4.05 20.34 8.01
CA VAL A 99 5.26 19.77 8.60
C VAL A 99 6.45 20.46 7.95
N ASN A 100 7.26 21.15 8.75
CA ASN A 100 8.49 21.76 8.26
C ASN A 100 9.62 20.72 8.15
N SER A 101 10.71 21.08 7.47
CA SER A 101 11.83 20.18 7.13
C SER A 101 12.46 19.54 8.38
N GLU A 102 12.56 20.29 9.48
CA GLU A 102 13.12 19.77 10.73
C GLU A 102 12.15 18.81 11.42
N ALA A 103 10.85 19.08 11.39
CA ALA A 103 9.82 18.23 11.98
C ALA A 103 9.69 16.89 11.25
N TYR A 104 9.82 16.87 9.91
CA TYR A 104 9.92 15.64 9.13
C TYR A 104 10.97 14.69 9.72
N LYS A 105 12.17 15.21 10.00
CA LYS A 105 13.28 14.42 10.55
C LYS A 105 13.11 14.10 12.04
N THR A 106 12.83 15.11 12.87
CA THR A 106 12.87 14.97 14.33
C THR A 106 11.61 14.36 14.92
N SER A 107 10.44 14.72 14.38
CA SER A 107 9.15 14.26 14.88
C SER A 107 8.72 12.97 14.21
N TYR A 108 8.94 12.85 12.89
CA TYR A 108 8.42 11.72 12.10
C TYR A 108 9.49 10.75 11.60
N GLY A 109 10.78 11.05 11.78
CA GLY A 109 11.86 10.13 11.44
C GLY A 109 12.04 9.96 9.94
N VAL A 110 11.57 10.92 9.16
CA VAL A 110 11.65 10.94 7.69
C VAL A 110 12.88 11.75 7.30
N GLN A 111 13.85 11.10 6.68
CA GLN A 111 15.10 11.74 6.30
C GLN A 111 15.44 11.43 4.84
N THR A 112 15.64 12.47 4.03
CA THR A 112 16.20 12.29 2.68
C THR A 112 17.62 11.74 2.77
N VAL A 113 17.91 10.73 1.97
CA VAL A 113 19.24 10.15 1.77
C VAL A 113 19.61 10.28 0.29
N PRO A 114 20.88 10.04 -0.11
CA PRO A 114 21.21 10.02 -1.52
C PRO A 114 20.26 9.09 -2.30
N ASP A 115 19.68 9.64 -3.37
CA ASP A 115 18.74 8.95 -4.26
C ASP A 115 17.49 8.35 -3.59
N GLY A 116 17.07 8.83 -2.40
CA GLY A 116 15.84 8.34 -1.77
C GLY A 116 15.56 8.84 -0.35
N VAL A 117 14.95 7.98 0.46
CA VAL A 117 14.49 8.30 1.81
C VAL A 117 14.76 7.16 2.81
N GLU A 118 15.10 7.53 4.05
CA GLU A 118 15.11 6.67 5.23
C GLU A 118 13.89 6.99 6.10
N LEU A 119 13.17 5.95 6.51
CA LEU A 119 12.08 6.05 7.48
C LEU A 119 12.47 5.32 8.76
N LYS A 120 12.51 6.04 9.87
CA LYS A 120 12.73 5.44 11.19
C LYS A 120 11.44 4.91 11.77
N PHE A 121 11.53 3.80 12.50
CA PHE A 121 10.39 3.19 13.16
C PHE A 121 9.88 4.05 14.31
N MET A 122 10.77 4.58 15.15
CA MET A 122 10.37 5.50 16.23
C MET A 122 11.26 6.74 16.31
N THR A 123 10.69 7.82 16.83
CA THR A 123 11.41 9.06 17.13
C THR A 123 11.35 9.45 18.60
N PRO A 124 12.32 10.25 19.08
CA PRO A 124 12.20 10.92 20.37
C PRO A 124 10.95 11.83 20.39
N GLY A 125 9.91 11.42 21.11
CA GLY A 125 8.59 12.07 21.10
C GLY A 125 7.43 11.09 21.04
N GLY A 126 7.71 9.82 20.70
CA GLY A 126 6.73 8.74 20.73
C GLY A 126 5.98 8.53 19.42
N ASN A 127 6.39 9.17 18.33
CA ASN A 127 5.90 8.80 17.00
C ASN A 127 6.32 7.35 16.70
N VAL A 128 5.41 6.61 16.07
CA VAL A 128 5.64 5.25 15.59
C VAL A 128 5.26 5.19 14.12
N GLY A 129 6.20 4.71 13.30
CA GLY A 129 6.06 4.55 11.88
C GLY A 129 5.83 5.85 11.12
N SER A 130 5.66 5.70 9.81
CA SER A 130 5.24 6.77 8.91
C SER A 130 4.67 6.17 7.64
N ARG A 131 3.85 6.96 6.94
CA ARG A 131 3.40 6.72 5.57
C ARG A 131 3.55 7.99 4.75
N LEU A 132 4.23 7.87 3.62
CA LEU A 132 4.52 8.97 2.70
C LEU A 132 3.96 8.66 1.32
N TYR A 133 3.54 9.71 0.62
CA TYR A 133 3.17 9.63 -0.80
C TYR A 133 4.13 10.41 -1.66
N VAL A 134 4.35 9.95 -2.88
CA VAL A 134 5.10 10.70 -3.90
C VAL A 134 4.20 11.73 -4.59
N THR A 135 4.61 12.99 -4.58
CA THR A 135 3.96 14.12 -5.25
C THR A 135 4.70 14.53 -6.52
N ASP A 136 4.07 15.33 -7.36
CA ASP A 136 4.68 15.94 -8.54
C ASP A 136 5.66 17.10 -8.21
N GLY A 137 5.94 17.34 -6.91
CA GLY A 137 6.69 18.49 -6.41
C GLY A 137 5.83 19.74 -6.16
N HIS A 138 4.52 19.64 -6.36
CA HIS A 138 3.55 20.71 -6.17
C HIS A 138 2.36 20.25 -5.30
N ASP A 139 1.14 20.55 -5.73
CA ASP A 139 -0.11 20.36 -4.98
C ASP A 139 -0.85 19.06 -5.34
N ALA A 140 -0.23 18.16 -6.12
CA ALA A 140 -0.82 16.91 -6.61
C ALA A 140 0.07 15.69 -6.34
N TYR A 141 -0.54 14.51 -6.20
CA TYR A 141 0.20 13.26 -6.18
C TYR A 141 0.76 12.95 -7.57
N LYS A 142 1.91 12.27 -7.63
CA LYS A 142 2.39 11.71 -8.88
C LYS A 142 1.59 10.45 -9.22
N MET A 143 0.90 10.48 -10.35
CA MET A 143 0.15 9.32 -10.85
C MET A 143 1.03 8.42 -11.72
N PHE A 144 1.28 7.18 -11.27
CA PHE A 144 2.05 6.20 -12.02
C PHE A 144 1.13 5.29 -12.82
N LYS A 145 1.31 5.28 -14.15
CA LYS A 145 0.61 4.36 -15.06
C LYS A 145 1.52 3.18 -15.35
N LEU A 146 1.23 2.03 -14.76
CA LEU A 146 2.17 0.91 -14.66
C LEU A 146 1.85 -0.27 -15.58
N LEU A 147 0.72 -0.24 -16.27
CA LEU A 147 0.38 -1.28 -17.24
C LEU A 147 1.43 -1.32 -18.37
N ASN A 148 1.97 -2.51 -18.68
CA ASN A 148 3.07 -2.69 -19.64
C ASN A 148 4.33 -1.86 -19.25
N ARG A 149 4.60 -1.73 -17.95
CA ARG A 149 5.75 -1.04 -17.40
C ARG A 149 6.47 -1.88 -16.35
N GLU A 150 7.66 -1.42 -16.02
CA GLU A 150 8.53 -1.92 -14.97
C GLU A 150 8.68 -0.82 -13.91
N PHE A 151 8.61 -1.22 -12.64
CA PHE A 151 8.90 -0.39 -11.48
C PHE A 151 10.02 -1.04 -10.67
N THR A 152 11.02 -0.25 -10.30
CA THR A 152 12.22 -0.73 -9.65
C THR A 152 12.65 0.23 -8.55
N LEU A 153 13.16 -0.31 -7.45
CA LEU A 153 13.76 0.44 -6.36
C LEU A 153 14.82 -0.40 -5.67
N ASP A 154 15.75 0.27 -5.01
CA ASP A 154 16.63 -0.34 -4.01
C ASP A 154 15.96 -0.24 -2.64
N VAL A 155 16.02 -1.34 -1.88
CA VAL A 155 15.52 -1.41 -0.50
C VAL A 155 16.62 -1.87 0.44
N ASP A 156 16.65 -1.29 1.63
CA ASP A 156 17.42 -1.78 2.78
C ASP A 156 16.46 -2.04 3.95
N VAL A 157 16.24 -3.32 4.23
CA VAL A 157 15.37 -3.80 5.32
C VAL A 157 16.18 -4.51 6.42
N SER A 158 17.51 -4.37 6.40
CA SER A 158 18.42 -5.15 7.26
C SER A 158 18.19 -4.96 8.76
N THR A 159 17.55 -3.86 9.15
CA THR A 159 17.20 -3.56 10.55
C THR A 159 15.77 -3.91 10.93
N LEU A 160 14.94 -4.33 9.96
CA LEU A 160 13.54 -4.68 10.20
C LEU A 160 13.45 -6.12 10.71
N GLU A 161 13.16 -6.26 11.99
CA GLU A 161 12.95 -7.55 12.65
C GLU A 161 11.52 -8.08 12.47
N CYS A 162 11.26 -9.29 12.96
CA CYS A 162 9.91 -9.87 13.04
C CYS A 162 8.91 -8.88 13.65
N GLY A 163 7.71 -8.75 13.05
CA GLY A 163 6.68 -7.83 13.54
C GLY A 163 6.70 -6.43 12.91
N LEU A 164 7.75 -6.07 12.17
CA LEU A 164 7.82 -4.83 11.39
C LEU A 164 7.53 -5.09 9.92
N ASN A 165 7.04 -4.07 9.22
CA ASN A 165 6.88 -4.08 7.78
C ASN A 165 7.27 -2.72 7.19
N GLY A 166 8.31 -2.74 6.36
CA GLY A 166 8.64 -1.61 5.49
C GLY A 166 7.96 -1.83 4.14
N ALA A 167 6.82 -1.16 3.91
CA ALA A 167 6.01 -1.38 2.74
C ALA A 167 6.20 -0.33 1.63
N VAL A 168 6.23 -0.79 0.37
CA VAL A 168 6.15 0.01 -0.86
C VAL A 168 5.02 -0.52 -1.70
N TYR A 169 4.08 0.36 -2.03
CA TYR A 169 2.83 -0.07 -2.68
C TYR A 169 2.19 1.08 -3.44
N PHE A 170 1.26 0.74 -4.32
CA PHE A 170 0.47 1.69 -5.09
C PHE A 170 -1.00 1.59 -4.69
N VAL A 171 -1.65 2.73 -4.52
CA VAL A 171 -3.08 2.81 -4.22
C VAL A 171 -3.79 3.72 -5.21
N GLU A 172 -5.03 3.38 -5.57
CA GLU A 172 -5.85 4.15 -6.51
C GLU A 172 -6.47 5.39 -5.85
N MET A 173 -5.62 6.22 -5.24
CA MET A 173 -6.00 7.50 -4.65
C MET A 173 -6.33 8.55 -5.72
N ASP A 174 -7.13 9.54 -5.31
CA ASP A 174 -7.39 10.73 -6.14
C ASP A 174 -6.13 11.60 -6.22
N GLU A 175 -5.76 12.05 -7.43
CA GLU A 175 -4.56 12.85 -7.70
C GLU A 175 -4.45 14.11 -6.82
N MET A 176 -5.58 14.75 -6.50
CA MET A 176 -5.61 15.95 -5.67
C MET A 176 -5.85 15.66 -4.17
N GLY A 177 -5.80 14.38 -3.76
CA GLY A 177 -6.13 13.95 -2.40
C GLY A 177 -7.58 14.28 -2.00
N GLY A 178 -8.49 14.40 -2.96
CA GLY A 178 -9.88 14.79 -2.75
C GLY A 178 -10.11 16.30 -2.60
N LYS A 179 -9.09 17.15 -2.80
CA LYS A 179 -9.22 18.62 -2.74
C LYS A 179 -10.28 19.09 -3.73
N GLY A 180 -11.21 19.92 -3.27
CA GLY A 180 -12.26 20.49 -4.12
C GLY A 180 -13.37 19.52 -4.56
N LYS A 181 -13.27 18.21 -4.29
CA LYS A 181 -14.41 17.29 -4.42
C LYS A 181 -15.52 17.64 -3.43
N GLU A 182 -15.13 18.23 -2.30
CA GLU A 182 -16.03 18.97 -1.42
C GLU A 182 -15.48 20.33 -1.10
N ALA A 183 -16.40 21.29 -0.91
CA ALA A 183 -16.07 22.69 -0.68
C ALA A 183 -15.14 22.90 0.53
N SER A 184 -15.20 22.01 1.53
CA SER A 184 -14.42 22.09 2.75
C SER A 184 -13.12 21.26 2.76
N ASN A 185 -12.80 20.51 1.70
CA ASN A 185 -11.44 19.94 1.54
C ASN A 185 -10.52 20.94 0.83
N THR A 186 -9.79 21.73 1.61
CA THR A 186 -8.80 22.67 1.10
C THR A 186 -7.36 22.18 1.29
N ALA A 187 -7.14 21.12 2.07
CA ALA A 187 -5.84 20.55 2.38
C ALA A 187 -5.26 19.77 1.18
N GLY A 188 -5.93 18.69 0.75
CA GLY A 188 -5.56 17.94 -0.44
C GLY A 188 -4.23 17.17 -0.36
N ALA A 189 -3.73 16.77 -1.53
CA ALA A 189 -2.48 16.01 -1.66
C ALA A 189 -1.28 16.68 -0.97
N LYS A 190 -1.22 18.03 -0.95
CA LYS A 190 -0.19 18.80 -0.23
C LYS A 190 -0.11 18.47 1.28
N TYR A 191 -1.20 17.99 1.86
CA TYR A 191 -1.27 17.59 3.27
C TYR A 191 -1.53 16.08 3.43
N GLY A 192 -1.29 15.27 2.39
CA GLY A 192 -1.37 13.82 2.46
C GLY A 192 -2.79 13.27 2.69
N THR A 193 -3.82 13.95 2.16
CA THR A 193 -5.22 13.52 2.31
C THR A 193 -5.65 12.53 1.22
N GLY A 194 -6.79 11.87 1.42
CA GLY A 194 -7.40 11.01 0.41
C GLY A 194 -6.96 9.55 0.43
N TYR A 195 -6.25 9.11 1.47
CA TYR A 195 -5.81 7.72 1.59
C TYR A 195 -6.98 6.75 1.56
N CYS A 196 -6.77 5.67 0.82
CA CYS A 196 -7.61 4.50 0.70
C CYS A 196 -6.69 3.33 0.37
N ASP A 197 -7.13 2.11 0.66
CA ASP A 197 -6.46 0.87 0.26
C ASP A 197 -7.49 -0.27 0.21
N ALA A 198 -7.06 -1.50 -0.07
CA ALA A 198 -7.97 -2.62 -0.23
C ALA A 198 -8.53 -3.14 1.11
N GLN A 199 -7.96 -2.74 2.24
CA GLN A 199 -8.51 -3.02 3.58
C GLN A 199 -9.68 -2.09 3.94
N CYS A 200 -9.98 -1.09 3.09
CA CYS A 200 -11.01 -0.09 3.31
C CYS A 200 -10.83 0.69 4.63
N PRO A 201 -9.67 1.33 4.87
CA PRO A 201 -9.31 1.92 6.15
C PRO A 201 -10.29 3.00 6.56
N ARG A 202 -10.44 3.14 7.88
CA ARG A 202 -11.25 4.20 8.48
C ARG A 202 -10.64 5.56 8.19
N GLU A 203 -11.48 6.53 7.90
CA GLU A 203 -11.05 7.92 7.80
C GLU A 203 -10.82 8.52 9.19
N LYS A 204 -9.77 9.34 9.35
CA LYS A 204 -9.55 10.08 10.61
C LYS A 204 -10.71 10.99 10.99
N PHE A 205 -11.31 11.67 10.02
CA PHE A 205 -12.44 12.58 10.22
C PHE A 205 -13.81 11.90 10.06
N ASP A 206 -13.88 10.62 10.41
CA ASP A 206 -15.13 9.88 10.59
C ASP A 206 -15.17 9.27 12.00
N ARG A 207 -16.34 9.33 12.64
CA ARG A 207 -16.58 8.76 13.98
C ARG A 207 -17.23 7.39 13.92
N ASP A 208 -17.87 7.06 12.80
CA ASP A 208 -18.51 5.78 12.65
C ASP A 208 -17.46 4.73 12.30
N GLU A 209 -17.22 3.84 13.25
CA GLU A 209 -16.29 2.74 13.15
C GLU A 209 -16.65 1.71 12.06
N SER A 210 -17.88 1.78 11.53
CA SER A 210 -18.33 0.98 10.41
C SER A 210 -18.03 1.61 9.05
N ASN A 211 -17.55 2.85 8.98
CA ASN A 211 -17.21 3.53 7.73
C ASN A 211 -15.73 3.36 7.36
N GLY A 212 -15.45 3.39 6.05
CA GLY A 212 -14.10 3.37 5.50
C GLY A 212 -14.04 3.90 4.07
N ILE A 213 -12.82 3.95 3.51
CA ILE A 213 -12.59 4.23 2.09
C ILE A 213 -11.82 3.07 1.45
N CYS A 214 -12.45 2.40 0.50
CA CYS A 214 -11.90 1.35 -0.32
C CYS A 214 -11.26 1.91 -1.59
N CYS A 215 -10.14 1.36 -2.02
CA CYS A 215 -9.67 1.46 -3.41
C CYS A 215 -8.71 0.32 -3.76
N VAL A 216 -8.44 0.14 -5.06
CA VAL A 216 -7.50 -0.88 -5.54
C VAL A 216 -6.10 -0.61 -5.00
N GLU A 217 -5.41 -1.67 -4.61
CA GLU A 217 -4.07 -1.65 -4.03
C GLU A 217 -3.17 -2.65 -4.75
N MET A 218 -1.91 -2.26 -4.98
CA MET A 218 -0.86 -3.12 -5.51
C MET A 218 0.36 -3.03 -4.61
N ASP A 219 0.56 -4.08 -3.83
CA ASP A 219 1.69 -4.22 -2.93
C ASP A 219 2.92 -4.69 -3.69
N ILE A 220 3.85 -3.77 -3.92
CA ILE A 220 5.12 -4.08 -4.58
C ILE A 220 6.04 -4.82 -3.61
N TRP A 221 6.03 -4.40 -2.35
CA TRP A 221 6.97 -4.87 -1.36
C TRP A 221 6.34 -4.72 0.02
N GLU A 222 5.98 -5.81 0.65
CA GLU A 222 5.71 -5.86 2.09
C GLU A 222 6.74 -6.77 2.71
N ALA A 223 7.63 -6.23 3.55
CA ALA A 223 8.77 -7.00 4.01
C ALA A 223 9.38 -6.53 5.32
N ASN A 224 10.04 -7.49 5.94
CA ASN A 224 11.14 -7.29 6.87
C ASN A 224 12.30 -8.19 6.43
N LYS A 225 13.35 -8.33 7.23
CA LYS A 225 14.48 -9.17 6.84
C LYS A 225 14.17 -10.68 6.82
N GLN A 226 13.04 -11.11 7.39
CA GLN A 226 12.69 -12.53 7.52
C GLN A 226 11.77 -13.04 6.40
N ALA A 227 10.88 -12.18 5.90
CA ALA A 227 9.95 -12.53 4.84
C ALA A 227 9.60 -11.30 3.98
N THR A 228 9.15 -11.57 2.74
CA THR A 228 8.63 -10.57 1.82
C THR A 228 7.47 -11.12 1.01
N ALA A 229 6.53 -10.25 0.63
CA ALA A 229 5.42 -10.54 -0.26
C ALA A 229 5.22 -9.41 -1.29
N PHE A 230 4.62 -9.77 -2.42
CA PHE A 230 4.00 -8.81 -3.35
C PHE A 230 2.63 -9.33 -3.76
N THR A 231 1.66 -8.42 -3.83
CA THR A 231 0.24 -8.79 -3.78
C THR A 231 -0.64 -7.77 -4.54
N PRO A 232 -1.34 -8.16 -5.61
CA PRO A 232 -2.43 -7.36 -6.17
C PRO A 232 -3.72 -7.56 -5.36
N HIS A 233 -4.40 -6.45 -5.09
CA HIS A 233 -5.68 -6.40 -4.39
C HIS A 233 -6.73 -5.66 -5.23
N PRO A 234 -7.42 -6.37 -6.14
CA PRO A 234 -8.49 -5.77 -6.93
C PRO A 234 -9.72 -5.42 -6.09
N CYS A 235 -10.48 -4.43 -6.55
CA CYS A 235 -11.74 -4.01 -5.96
C CYS A 235 -12.82 -3.89 -7.03
N SER A 236 -14.09 -4.01 -6.65
CA SER A 236 -15.24 -3.73 -7.53
C SER A 236 -15.55 -2.22 -7.66
N THR A 237 -14.55 -1.37 -7.47
CA THR A 237 -14.67 0.10 -7.45
C THR A 237 -13.74 0.74 -8.48
N VAL A 238 -13.98 2.02 -8.79
CA VAL A 238 -13.08 2.84 -9.60
C VAL A 238 -12.65 4.02 -8.75
N GLY A 239 -11.38 4.03 -8.33
CA GLY A 239 -10.83 5.02 -7.42
C GLY A 239 -11.40 4.95 -6.00
N PRO A 240 -11.15 5.98 -5.18
CA PRO A 240 -11.53 6.00 -3.77
C PRO A 240 -13.05 5.99 -3.63
N THR A 241 -13.56 4.96 -2.94
CA THR A 241 -14.99 4.74 -2.73
C THR A 241 -15.27 4.54 -1.26
N ARG A 242 -16.21 5.32 -0.73
CA ARG A 242 -16.67 5.12 0.63
C ARG A 242 -17.54 3.90 0.76
N CYS A 243 -17.46 3.29 1.92
CA CYS A 243 -18.23 2.12 2.29
C CYS A 243 -18.75 2.26 3.73
N THR A 244 -19.74 1.46 4.07
CA THR A 244 -20.24 1.31 5.43
C THR A 244 -20.54 -0.16 5.72
N GLY A 245 -20.17 -0.65 6.91
CA GLY A 245 -20.46 -1.99 7.37
C GLY A 245 -19.93 -3.06 6.40
N ILE A 246 -20.84 -3.88 5.88
CA ILE A 246 -20.48 -5.02 5.05
C ILE A 246 -19.81 -4.62 3.73
N ASP A 247 -20.13 -3.44 3.19
CA ASP A 247 -19.47 -2.93 1.97
C ASP A 247 -17.98 -2.65 2.21
N CYS A 248 -17.59 -2.30 3.44
CA CYS A 248 -16.18 -2.20 3.84
C CYS A 248 -15.54 -3.56 4.13
N GLY A 249 -16.31 -4.64 4.08
CA GLY A 249 -15.93 -5.94 4.60
C GLY A 249 -15.77 -5.94 6.12
N PHE A 250 -16.53 -5.11 6.83
CA PHE A 250 -16.58 -5.08 8.29
C PHE A 250 -17.80 -5.87 8.79
N GLY A 251 -17.58 -6.70 9.81
CA GLY A 251 -18.60 -7.55 10.39
C GLY A 251 -18.03 -8.87 10.89
N GLU A 252 -18.91 -9.75 11.32
CA GLU A 252 -18.57 -11.09 11.83
C GLU A 252 -18.44 -12.12 10.68
N GLY A 253 -17.74 -13.22 10.96
CA GLY A 253 -17.61 -14.34 10.02
C GLY A 253 -16.94 -13.94 8.70
N ASP A 254 -17.63 -14.19 7.58
CA ASP A 254 -17.09 -14.01 6.23
C ASP A 254 -17.20 -12.57 5.71
N ALA A 255 -17.50 -11.59 6.56
CA ALA A 255 -17.64 -10.19 6.16
C ALA A 255 -16.43 -9.67 5.37
N ARG A 256 -15.23 -10.12 5.74
CA ARG A 256 -13.96 -9.82 5.04
C ARG A 256 -14.03 -10.06 3.53
N TYR A 257 -14.81 -11.04 3.07
CA TYR A 257 -14.92 -11.44 1.67
C TYR A 257 -16.18 -10.91 0.97
N GLN A 258 -17.03 -10.18 1.68
CA GLN A 258 -18.30 -9.64 1.16
C GLN A 258 -18.19 -8.16 0.79
N GLY A 259 -17.13 -7.47 1.24
CA GLY A 259 -16.88 -6.07 0.96
C GLY A 259 -16.51 -5.78 -0.50
N LEU A 260 -16.24 -4.51 -0.79
CA LEU A 260 -15.94 -4.02 -2.13
C LEU A 260 -14.57 -4.46 -2.67
N CYS A 261 -13.61 -4.68 -1.78
CA CYS A 261 -12.22 -4.99 -2.11
C CYS A 261 -11.82 -6.42 -1.72
N ASP A 262 -10.86 -6.98 -2.44
CA ASP A 262 -10.16 -8.17 -2.03
C ASP A 262 -9.13 -7.84 -0.95
N LYS A 263 -9.47 -8.13 0.30
CA LYS A 263 -8.60 -7.86 1.44
C LYS A 263 -7.42 -8.82 1.55
N ASP A 264 -7.50 -10.01 0.97
CA ASP A 264 -6.43 -11.01 1.05
C ASP A 264 -5.42 -10.85 -0.08
N GLY A 265 -5.90 -10.46 -1.27
CA GLY A 265 -5.07 -10.34 -2.46
C GLY A 265 -4.64 -11.69 -3.01
N CYS A 266 -3.84 -11.67 -4.08
CA CYS A 266 -3.15 -12.85 -4.60
C CYS A 266 -1.64 -12.79 -4.30
N ASP A 267 -1.23 -13.26 -3.12
CA ASP A 267 0.12 -13.03 -2.63
C ASP A 267 1.15 -14.01 -3.19
N SER A 268 2.36 -13.48 -3.47
CA SER A 268 3.57 -14.29 -3.69
C SER A 268 4.61 -13.98 -2.61
N ASN A 269 4.64 -14.86 -1.60
CA ASN A 269 5.66 -14.90 -0.55
C ASN A 269 6.46 -16.19 -0.72
N ALA A 270 7.78 -16.08 -0.98
CA ALA A 270 8.65 -17.22 -1.28
C ALA A 270 8.61 -18.30 -0.19
N TYR A 271 8.61 -17.91 1.09
CA TYR A 271 8.53 -18.84 2.20
C TYR A 271 7.17 -19.56 2.23
N ARG A 272 6.08 -18.82 2.03
CA ARG A 272 4.71 -19.36 1.96
C ARG A 272 4.50 -20.32 0.79
N MET A 273 5.22 -20.09 -0.32
CA MET A 273 5.25 -20.96 -1.50
C MET A 273 6.26 -22.12 -1.37
N GLY A 274 6.81 -22.35 -0.17
CA GLY A 274 7.68 -23.48 0.16
C GLY A 274 9.16 -23.29 -0.18
N ALA A 275 9.56 -22.14 -0.73
CA ALA A 275 10.95 -21.80 -1.02
C ALA A 275 11.63 -21.15 0.21
N LYS A 276 11.65 -21.87 1.34
CA LYS A 276 12.07 -21.36 2.66
C LYS A 276 13.52 -20.86 2.76
N SER A 277 14.39 -21.25 1.83
CA SER A 277 15.80 -20.81 1.76
C SER A 277 16.06 -19.76 0.68
N TYR A 278 15.01 -19.14 0.12
CA TYR A 278 15.15 -18.18 -0.96
C TYR A 278 15.51 -16.77 -0.46
N TYR A 279 14.73 -16.21 0.49
CA TYR A 279 14.91 -14.86 1.03
C TYR A 279 15.10 -14.94 2.55
N GLY A 280 16.06 -14.20 3.09
CA GLY A 280 16.26 -14.12 4.54
C GLY A 280 17.59 -13.51 4.97
N ASP A 281 17.78 -13.39 6.29
CA ASP A 281 18.93 -12.73 6.92
C ASP A 281 20.21 -13.59 6.80
N GLY A 282 21.06 -13.24 5.84
CA GLY A 282 22.40 -13.78 5.67
C GLY A 282 22.71 -14.41 4.31
N PRO A 283 24.00 -14.66 4.02
CA PRO A 283 24.49 -15.06 2.70
C PRO A 283 24.13 -16.49 2.28
N GLN A 284 23.48 -17.27 3.15
CA GLN A 284 22.96 -18.60 2.84
C GLN A 284 21.67 -18.57 2.00
N PHE A 285 20.97 -17.42 1.99
CA PHE A 285 19.78 -17.21 1.18
C PHE A 285 20.15 -16.77 -0.25
N GLN A 286 19.27 -17.01 -1.22
CA GLN A 286 19.47 -16.53 -2.58
C GLN A 286 19.42 -15.00 -2.65
N VAL A 287 18.49 -14.41 -1.90
CA VAL A 287 18.36 -12.97 -1.65
C VAL A 287 18.67 -12.74 -0.17
N ASP A 288 19.81 -12.11 0.10
CA ASP A 288 20.35 -11.84 1.43
C ASP A 288 19.80 -10.52 1.97
N SER A 289 18.82 -10.56 2.87
CA SER A 289 18.18 -9.36 3.43
C SER A 289 19.02 -8.64 4.47
N SER A 290 20.19 -9.18 4.84
CA SER A 290 21.17 -8.47 5.69
C SER A 290 21.86 -7.31 4.96
N LYS A 291 21.62 -7.19 3.65
CA LYS A 291 22.18 -6.14 2.78
C LYS A 291 21.11 -5.52 1.90
N PRO A 292 21.36 -4.32 1.35
CA PRO A 292 20.50 -3.74 0.33
C PRO A 292 20.32 -4.63 -0.90
N MET A 293 19.19 -4.50 -1.58
CA MET A 293 18.87 -5.19 -2.82
C MET A 293 18.02 -4.31 -3.73
N THR A 294 18.12 -4.52 -5.04
CA THR A 294 17.17 -3.95 -6.00
C THR A 294 16.00 -4.91 -6.17
N VAL A 295 14.78 -4.39 -6.08
CA VAL A 295 13.52 -5.10 -6.34
C VAL A 295 12.96 -4.57 -7.67
N VAL A 296 12.70 -5.47 -8.61
CA VAL A 296 12.14 -5.17 -9.93
C VAL A 296 10.77 -5.83 -10.04
N THR A 297 9.75 -5.07 -10.43
CA THR A 297 8.39 -5.56 -10.67
C THR A 297 7.92 -5.17 -12.05
N GLN A 298 7.48 -6.15 -12.84
CA GLN A 298 7.03 -5.99 -14.22
C GLN A 298 5.54 -6.32 -14.33
N PHE A 299 4.79 -5.47 -15.02
CA PHE A 299 3.34 -5.62 -15.24
C PHE A 299 3.08 -5.94 -16.70
N LEU A 300 2.99 -7.21 -17.04
CA LEU A 300 2.90 -7.68 -18.42
C LEU A 300 1.45 -7.76 -18.89
N THR A 301 1.22 -7.33 -20.13
CA THR A 301 -0.09 -7.34 -20.75
C THR A 301 -0.22 -8.42 -21.81
N SER A 302 -1.46 -8.88 -22.02
CA SER A 302 -1.84 -9.91 -22.99
C SER A 302 -1.33 -9.71 -24.41
N ASN A 303 -1.10 -8.46 -24.82
CA ASN A 303 -0.62 -8.09 -26.16
C ASN A 303 0.74 -7.38 -26.16
N GLY A 304 1.39 -7.24 -24.99
CA GLY A 304 2.64 -6.48 -24.84
C GLY A 304 2.52 -4.97 -25.10
N ALA A 305 1.31 -4.41 -25.03
CA ALA A 305 1.02 -3.00 -25.21
C ALA A 305 0.22 -2.42 -24.03
N ASP A 306 0.17 -1.09 -23.95
CA ASP A 306 -0.42 -0.33 -22.84
C ASP A 306 -1.96 -0.44 -22.77
N ASP A 307 -2.59 -0.95 -23.83
CA ASP A 307 -4.03 -1.15 -23.95
C ASP A 307 -4.47 -2.60 -23.71
N GLY A 308 -3.53 -3.54 -23.57
CA GLY A 308 -3.82 -4.93 -23.23
C GLY A 308 -4.24 -5.10 -21.77
N ASP A 309 -4.95 -6.18 -21.49
CA ASP A 309 -5.27 -6.58 -20.11
C ASP A 309 -4.01 -7.07 -19.40
N LEU A 310 -3.86 -6.77 -18.10
CA LEU A 310 -2.79 -7.32 -17.26
C LEU A 310 -2.97 -8.84 -17.15
N VAL A 311 -1.90 -9.59 -17.38
CA VAL A 311 -1.93 -11.07 -17.34
C VAL A 311 -0.87 -11.68 -16.43
N GLU A 312 0.21 -10.95 -16.15
CA GLU A 312 1.31 -11.45 -15.34
C GLU A 312 1.98 -10.29 -14.57
N ILE A 313 2.20 -10.49 -13.26
CA ILE A 313 3.07 -9.63 -12.45
C ILE A 313 4.33 -10.43 -12.11
N ARG A 314 5.46 -10.01 -12.68
CA ARG A 314 6.75 -10.70 -12.53
C ARG A 314 7.67 -9.95 -11.57
N ARG A 315 8.44 -10.71 -10.81
CA ARG A 315 9.42 -10.22 -9.84
C ARG A 315 10.84 -10.64 -10.24
N LEU A 316 11.81 -9.73 -10.09
CA LEU A 316 13.24 -10.03 -10.14
C LEU A 316 13.96 -9.28 -9.02
N TYR A 317 15.15 -9.75 -8.66
CA TYR A 317 16.04 -9.07 -7.73
C TYR A 317 17.42 -8.85 -8.37
N LEU A 318 18.09 -7.77 -7.99
CA LEU A 318 19.52 -7.58 -8.27
C LEU A 318 20.24 -7.38 -6.95
N GLN A 319 21.22 -8.22 -6.67
CA GLN A 319 22.04 -8.11 -5.45
C GLN A 319 23.47 -8.54 -5.75
N ASP A 320 24.45 -7.77 -5.24
CA ASP A 320 25.88 -8.02 -5.48
C ASP A 320 26.21 -8.21 -6.98
N GLY A 321 25.53 -7.44 -7.85
CA GLY A 321 25.70 -7.49 -9.32
C GLY A 321 25.10 -8.72 -10.01
N LYS A 322 24.36 -9.57 -9.28
CA LYS A 322 23.71 -10.77 -9.80
C LYS A 322 22.22 -10.56 -9.97
N LEU A 323 21.72 -10.83 -11.17
CA LEU A 323 20.28 -10.90 -11.43
C LEU A 323 19.75 -12.24 -10.91
N ILE A 324 18.72 -12.17 -10.08
CA ILE A 324 18.09 -13.30 -9.39
C ILE A 324 16.62 -13.33 -9.80
N ALA A 325 16.18 -14.41 -10.44
CA ALA A 325 14.76 -14.63 -10.75
C ALA A 325 13.96 -14.86 -9.47
N ASN A 326 12.64 -14.65 -9.50
CA ASN A 326 11.80 -14.87 -8.32
C ASN A 326 11.82 -16.33 -7.85
N ALA A 327 11.37 -16.57 -6.63
CA ALA A 327 11.19 -17.92 -6.12
C ALA A 327 10.11 -18.66 -6.93
N VAL A 328 10.43 -19.88 -7.36
CA VAL A 328 9.44 -20.79 -7.94
C VAL A 328 8.59 -21.45 -6.85
N VAL A 329 7.36 -21.85 -7.19
CA VAL A 329 6.54 -22.70 -6.32
C VAL A 329 7.27 -24.01 -6.02
N ASN A 330 7.51 -24.30 -4.74
CA ASN A 330 8.14 -25.55 -4.32
C ASN A 330 7.10 -26.67 -4.14
N SER A 331 6.82 -27.37 -5.23
CA SER A 331 5.85 -28.48 -5.24
C SER A 331 6.22 -29.67 -4.34
N SER A 332 7.46 -29.78 -3.87
CA SER A 332 7.84 -30.82 -2.90
C SER A 332 7.30 -30.52 -1.51
N GLU A 333 7.21 -29.24 -1.15
CA GLU A 333 6.62 -28.77 0.11
C GLU A 333 5.10 -28.61 -0.01
N ILE A 334 4.59 -28.32 -1.22
CA ILE A 334 3.17 -28.15 -1.50
C ILE A 334 2.73 -29.09 -2.64
N PRO A 335 2.53 -30.40 -2.38
CA PRO A 335 2.22 -31.38 -3.43
C PRO A 335 0.94 -31.06 -4.23
N THR A 336 -0.02 -30.40 -3.60
CA THR A 336 -1.28 -29.94 -4.23
C THR A 336 -1.08 -28.88 -5.31
N MET A 337 0.11 -28.25 -5.37
CA MET A 337 0.49 -27.27 -6.39
C MET A 337 1.51 -27.81 -7.41
N SER A 338 1.65 -29.13 -7.54
CA SER A 338 2.61 -29.75 -8.48
C SER A 338 2.43 -29.35 -9.95
N ALA A 339 1.21 -29.01 -10.36
CA ALA A 339 0.94 -28.52 -11.73
C ALA A 339 1.54 -27.12 -12.01
N LEU A 340 1.96 -26.39 -10.98
CA LEU A 340 2.59 -25.08 -11.06
C LEU A 340 4.07 -25.11 -10.67
N SER A 341 4.66 -26.31 -10.65
CA SER A 341 6.09 -26.46 -10.37
C SER A 341 6.90 -25.69 -11.40
N GLY A 342 7.71 -24.74 -10.94
CA GLY A 342 8.51 -23.87 -11.80
C GLY A 342 7.89 -22.52 -12.14
N GLU A 343 6.62 -22.27 -11.79
CA GLU A 343 6.01 -20.95 -11.91
C GLU A 343 6.56 -20.00 -10.84
N ASP A 344 6.88 -18.76 -11.21
CA ASP A 344 7.53 -17.76 -10.34
C ASP A 344 6.87 -16.36 -10.39
N SER A 345 5.72 -16.22 -11.04
CA SER A 345 5.03 -14.95 -11.24
C SER A 345 3.53 -15.03 -10.94
N ILE A 346 2.92 -13.90 -10.60
CA ILE A 346 1.49 -13.84 -10.31
C ILE A 346 0.72 -13.83 -11.63
N THR A 347 -0.10 -14.85 -11.82
CA THR A 347 -1.10 -14.98 -12.90
C THR A 347 -2.43 -15.38 -12.26
N ASP A 348 -3.57 -15.13 -12.93
CA ASP A 348 -4.86 -15.61 -12.41
C ASP A 348 -4.85 -17.13 -12.19
N GLY A 349 -4.14 -17.89 -13.05
CA GLY A 349 -3.96 -19.34 -12.88
C GLY A 349 -3.18 -19.74 -11.63
N LEU A 350 -2.12 -18.99 -11.27
CA LEU A 350 -1.40 -19.18 -10.01
C LEU A 350 -2.32 -18.87 -8.83
N CYS A 351 -3.02 -17.73 -8.86
CA CYS A 351 -3.92 -17.28 -7.78
C CYS A 351 -4.97 -18.33 -7.45
N ASP A 352 -5.71 -18.75 -8.47
CA ASP A 352 -6.75 -19.76 -8.41
C ASP A 352 -6.26 -21.06 -7.74
N ALA A 353 -5.10 -21.55 -8.17
CA ALA A 353 -4.53 -22.79 -7.67
C ALA A 353 -3.96 -22.65 -6.26
N GLN A 354 -3.32 -21.51 -5.95
CA GLN A 354 -2.78 -21.17 -4.63
C GLN A 354 -3.91 -21.07 -3.60
N LYS A 355 -5.00 -20.35 -3.91
CA LYS A 355 -6.17 -20.24 -3.03
C LYS A 355 -6.80 -21.61 -2.75
N ARG A 356 -6.99 -22.45 -3.79
CA ARG A 356 -7.49 -23.82 -3.63
C ARG A 356 -6.55 -24.70 -2.79
N ALA A 357 -5.25 -24.66 -3.06
CA ALA A 357 -4.27 -25.48 -2.35
C ALA A 357 -4.16 -25.13 -0.86
N PHE A 358 -4.35 -23.86 -0.52
CA PHE A 358 -4.31 -23.35 0.85
C PHE A 358 -5.68 -23.32 1.54
N GLY A 359 -6.76 -23.69 0.84
CA GLY A 359 -8.12 -23.64 1.38
C GLY A 359 -8.62 -22.23 1.67
N ASN A 360 -8.13 -21.22 0.96
CA ASN A 360 -8.54 -19.82 1.11
C ASN A 360 -9.70 -19.48 0.17
N VAL A 361 -10.49 -18.48 0.55
CA VAL A 361 -11.52 -17.90 -0.33
C VAL A 361 -10.83 -17.13 -1.45
N ASP A 362 -11.25 -17.38 -2.69
CA ASP A 362 -10.71 -16.68 -3.86
C ASP A 362 -11.46 -15.36 -4.12
N SER A 363 -11.25 -14.41 -3.21
CA SER A 363 -11.81 -13.07 -3.34
C SER A 363 -11.17 -12.31 -4.50
N HIS A 364 -9.89 -12.57 -4.82
CA HIS A 364 -9.17 -11.97 -5.96
C HIS A 364 -9.94 -12.17 -7.26
N GLN A 365 -10.27 -13.43 -7.58
CA GLN A 365 -11.04 -13.75 -8.78
C GLN A 365 -12.46 -13.18 -8.72
N ALA A 366 -13.10 -13.19 -7.54
CA ALA A 366 -14.43 -12.60 -7.34
C ALA A 366 -14.46 -11.09 -7.57
N LYS A 367 -13.32 -10.38 -7.42
CA LYS A 367 -13.16 -8.94 -7.69
C LYS A 367 -12.60 -8.63 -9.09
N GLY A 368 -12.53 -9.63 -9.96
CA GLY A 368 -12.16 -9.47 -11.37
C GLY A 368 -10.67 -9.73 -11.68
N GLY A 369 -9.93 -10.27 -10.70
CA GLY A 369 -8.57 -10.77 -10.88
C GLY A 369 -7.58 -9.73 -11.41
N LEU A 370 -6.56 -10.21 -12.13
CA LEU A 370 -5.53 -9.34 -12.70
C LEU A 370 -6.07 -8.36 -13.71
N ARG A 371 -7.14 -8.69 -14.44
CA ARG A 371 -7.77 -7.74 -15.35
C ARG A 371 -8.24 -6.48 -14.61
N SER A 372 -8.98 -6.65 -13.51
CA SER A 372 -9.46 -5.53 -12.68
C SER A 372 -8.31 -4.71 -12.08
N MET A 373 -7.28 -5.40 -11.58
CA MET A 373 -6.04 -4.75 -11.12
C MET A 373 -5.37 -3.92 -12.24
N GLY A 374 -5.29 -4.46 -13.45
CA GLY A 374 -4.75 -3.80 -14.63
C GLY A 374 -5.51 -2.53 -15.01
N GLU A 375 -6.83 -2.50 -14.85
CA GLU A 375 -7.62 -1.30 -15.12
C GLU A 375 -7.23 -0.13 -14.19
N ALA A 376 -6.94 -0.39 -12.92
CA ALA A 376 -6.43 0.62 -11.98
C ALA A 376 -5.00 1.08 -12.35
N LEU A 377 -4.10 0.13 -12.64
CA LEU A 377 -2.73 0.44 -13.08
C LEU A 377 -2.70 1.27 -14.37
N ARG A 378 -3.69 1.11 -15.25
CA ARG A 378 -3.86 1.90 -16.48
C ARG A 378 -4.32 3.33 -16.19
N ARG A 379 -5.26 3.51 -15.27
CA ARG A 379 -5.76 4.84 -14.88
C ARG A 379 -4.69 5.66 -14.17
N GLY A 380 -3.87 4.98 -13.37
CA GLY A 380 -2.75 5.55 -12.64
C GLY A 380 -2.98 5.44 -11.14
N MET A 381 -1.91 5.17 -10.40
CA MET A 381 -1.96 4.97 -8.95
C MET A 381 -0.89 5.81 -8.25
N VAL A 382 -1.11 6.13 -6.98
CA VAL A 382 -0.20 6.90 -6.14
C VAL A 382 0.77 5.95 -5.44
N LEU A 383 2.07 6.27 -5.50
CA LEU A 383 3.11 5.52 -4.80
C LEU A 383 3.13 5.89 -3.31
N SER A 384 3.03 4.89 -2.45
CA SER A 384 3.15 4.96 -0.99
C SER A 384 4.43 4.28 -0.51
N LEU A 385 5.11 4.91 0.44
CA LEU A 385 6.30 4.40 1.14
C LEU A 385 6.01 4.44 2.64
N SER A 386 6.18 3.32 3.36
CA SER A 386 5.78 3.27 4.77
C SER A 386 6.64 2.34 5.62
N LEU A 387 6.59 2.54 6.93
CA LEU A 387 7.15 1.63 7.93
C LEU A 387 6.16 1.55 9.09
N TRP A 388 5.73 0.35 9.45
CA TRP A 388 4.69 0.14 10.43
C TRP A 388 4.82 -1.20 11.18
N ASP A 389 4.09 -1.30 12.30
CA ASP A 389 3.85 -2.51 13.07
C ASP A 389 2.34 -2.81 13.13
N ASP A 390 1.98 -4.06 13.42
CA ASP A 390 0.60 -4.53 13.29
C ASP A 390 -0.02 -4.93 14.63
N TYR A 391 -0.97 -4.13 15.13
CA TYR A 391 -1.76 -4.47 16.30
C TYR A 391 -2.81 -5.58 16.07
N ALA A 392 -3.28 -5.76 14.84
CA ALA A 392 -4.35 -6.70 14.54
C ALA A 392 -3.85 -8.14 14.55
N THR A 393 -2.69 -8.40 13.94
CA THR A 393 -2.17 -9.77 13.81
C THR A 393 -0.69 -9.94 14.15
N GLN A 394 -0.01 -8.87 14.59
CA GLN A 394 1.41 -8.91 14.94
C GLN A 394 2.29 -9.31 13.75
N MET A 395 1.90 -8.89 12.54
CA MET A 395 2.60 -9.16 11.28
C MET A 395 2.70 -10.64 10.90
N ARG A 396 1.96 -11.52 11.58
CA ARG A 396 2.08 -12.97 11.41
C ARG A 396 1.65 -13.45 10.03
N TRP A 397 0.75 -12.71 9.36
CA TRP A 397 0.36 -13.01 7.98
C TRP A 397 1.53 -12.83 6.98
N LEU A 398 2.58 -12.09 7.35
CA LEU A 398 3.77 -11.88 6.54
C LEU A 398 4.91 -12.83 6.94
N ASP A 399 5.25 -12.90 8.23
CA ASP A 399 6.56 -13.43 8.67
C ASP A 399 6.51 -14.65 9.62
N SER A 400 5.30 -15.14 9.95
CA SER A 400 5.11 -16.20 10.96
C SER A 400 4.09 -17.24 10.50
N THR A 401 3.55 -18.01 11.44
CA THR A 401 2.41 -18.89 11.24
C THR A 401 1.10 -18.11 11.41
N TYR A 402 0.23 -18.19 10.40
CA TYR A 402 -1.08 -17.56 10.46
C TYR A 402 -2.15 -18.41 9.74
N PRO A 403 -3.30 -18.69 10.40
CA PRO A 403 -3.74 -18.16 11.69
C PRO A 403 -3.01 -18.76 12.91
N VAL A 404 -3.03 -18.05 14.04
CA VAL A 404 -2.38 -18.50 15.29
C VAL A 404 -2.94 -19.85 15.73
N GLY A 405 -2.04 -20.80 16.03
CA GLY A 405 -2.40 -22.15 16.48
C GLY A 405 -2.62 -23.17 15.35
N ALA A 406 -2.64 -22.75 14.10
CA ALA A 406 -2.61 -23.68 12.97
C ALA A 406 -1.23 -24.36 12.85
N SER A 407 -1.22 -25.57 12.31
CA SER A 407 0.01 -26.33 12.09
C SER A 407 0.83 -25.69 10.95
N PRO A 408 2.12 -25.39 11.15
CA PRO A 408 2.99 -24.84 10.11
C PRO A 408 3.21 -25.79 8.93
N GLU A 409 2.92 -27.08 9.09
CA GLU A 409 2.97 -28.09 8.03
C GLU A 409 1.75 -28.01 7.10
N THR A 410 0.69 -27.30 7.49
CA THR A 410 -0.47 -27.07 6.62
C THR A 410 -0.10 -26.06 5.53
N PRO A 411 -0.28 -26.39 4.23
CA PRO A 411 0.05 -25.49 3.14
C PRO A 411 -0.58 -24.09 3.30
N GLY A 412 0.24 -23.05 3.14
CA GLY A 412 -0.19 -21.65 3.23
C GLY A 412 -0.24 -21.05 4.64
N VAL A 413 -0.01 -21.84 5.70
CA VAL A 413 0.00 -21.36 7.09
C VAL A 413 1.33 -20.68 7.46
N ALA A 414 2.46 -21.31 7.16
CA ALA A 414 3.77 -20.75 7.45
C ALA A 414 4.18 -19.74 6.37
N ARG A 415 4.40 -18.47 6.75
CA ARG A 415 4.76 -17.36 5.85
C ARG A 415 6.17 -16.81 6.11
N GLY A 416 6.80 -17.22 7.21
CA GLY A 416 8.18 -16.89 7.53
C GLY A 416 8.66 -17.66 8.77
N PRO A 417 9.92 -17.44 9.18
CA PRO A 417 10.54 -18.18 10.28
C PRO A 417 10.21 -17.61 11.68
N CYS A 418 9.51 -16.49 11.79
CA CYS A 418 9.22 -15.86 13.08
C CYS A 418 8.28 -16.72 13.93
N ASP A 419 8.53 -16.85 15.22
CA ASP A 419 7.63 -17.53 16.18
C ASP A 419 6.43 -16.64 16.58
N GLY A 420 6.55 -15.34 16.30
CA GLY A 420 5.63 -14.27 16.63
C GLY A 420 5.53 -13.91 18.11
N GLN A 421 6.38 -14.46 18.98
CA GLN A 421 6.47 -14.04 20.38
C GLN A 421 7.12 -12.65 20.51
N SER A 422 8.04 -12.34 19.61
CA SER A 422 8.75 -11.05 19.50
C SER A 422 8.13 -10.09 18.48
N SER A 423 6.96 -10.38 17.92
CA SER A 423 6.34 -9.58 16.86
C SER A 423 5.26 -8.59 17.34
N SER A 424 4.94 -8.56 18.64
CA SER A 424 3.89 -7.65 19.12
C SER A 424 4.36 -6.19 19.06
N PRO A 425 3.48 -5.22 18.75
CA PRO A 425 3.79 -3.79 18.78
C PRO A 425 4.53 -3.34 20.04
N ASP A 426 4.07 -3.78 21.22
CA ASP A 426 4.72 -3.45 22.50
C ASP A 426 6.15 -4.01 22.59
N TYR A 427 6.40 -5.20 22.04
CA TYR A 427 7.73 -5.79 22.01
C TYR A 427 8.64 -5.04 21.03
N VAL A 428 8.21 -4.85 19.78
CA VAL A 428 9.06 -4.24 18.74
C VAL A 428 9.36 -2.77 19.03
N ARG A 429 8.40 -2.01 19.55
CA ARG A 429 8.62 -0.61 19.98
C ARG A 429 9.59 -0.49 21.14
N LYS A 430 9.68 -1.52 21.98
CA LYS A 430 10.61 -1.54 23.12
C LYS A 430 12.03 -1.96 22.73
N HIS A 431 12.18 -2.92 21.82
CA HIS A 431 13.47 -3.55 21.53
C HIS A 431 14.09 -3.14 20.19
N HIS A 432 13.30 -2.56 19.28
CA HIS A 432 13.70 -2.21 17.91
C HIS A 432 13.27 -0.77 17.54
N ALA A 433 13.20 0.13 18.53
CA ALA A 433 12.80 1.52 18.32
C ALA A 433 13.67 2.28 17.31
N ASP A 434 14.93 1.88 17.17
CA ASP A 434 15.91 2.44 16.25
C ASP A 434 15.93 1.78 14.87
N ALA A 435 15.07 0.79 14.61
CA ALA A 435 14.90 0.19 13.29
C ALA A 435 14.50 1.25 12.25
N TYR A 436 14.89 1.01 11.01
CA TYR A 436 14.61 1.86 9.87
C TYR A 436 14.56 1.06 8.58
N VAL A 437 13.93 1.65 7.58
CA VAL A 437 13.96 1.17 6.20
C VAL A 437 14.47 2.27 5.29
N ARG A 438 15.19 1.89 4.23
CA ARG A 438 15.55 2.82 3.15
C ARG A 438 14.92 2.40 1.84
N TYR A 439 14.41 3.39 1.12
CA TYR A 439 13.92 3.27 -0.25
C TYR A 439 14.70 4.23 -1.12
N THR A 440 15.48 3.70 -2.05
CA THR A 440 16.37 4.51 -2.90
C THR A 440 16.28 4.09 -4.36
N SER A 441 16.85 4.89 -5.25
CA SER A 441 17.01 4.55 -6.67
C SER A 441 15.69 4.20 -7.36
N ILE A 442 14.59 4.92 -7.06
CA ILE A 442 13.28 4.62 -7.65
C ILE A 442 13.30 4.91 -9.16
N LYS A 443 12.98 3.90 -9.96
CA LYS A 443 12.89 3.97 -11.41
C LYS A 443 11.59 3.36 -11.90
N TYR A 444 11.07 3.88 -12.99
CA TYR A 444 9.93 3.30 -13.69
C TYR A 444 10.09 3.51 -15.19
N GLY A 445 9.53 2.62 -16.01
CA GLY A 445 9.75 2.71 -17.44
C GLY A 445 9.25 1.52 -18.25
N GLU A 446 9.66 1.47 -19.50
CA GLU A 446 9.40 0.31 -20.36
C GLU A 446 10.05 -0.96 -19.77
N ILE A 447 9.43 -2.12 -20.01
CA ILE A 447 9.93 -3.42 -19.54
C ILE A 447 11.41 -3.62 -19.94
N GLY A 448 12.24 -3.97 -18.95
CA GLY A 448 13.68 -4.25 -19.12
C GLY A 448 14.57 -3.01 -19.24
N THR A 449 14.09 -1.81 -18.88
CA THR A 449 14.87 -0.57 -18.99
C THR A 449 15.41 -0.04 -17.66
N THR A 450 14.95 -0.56 -16.52
CA THR A 450 15.28 0.01 -15.21
C THR A 450 16.44 -0.70 -14.50
N PHE A 451 16.88 -1.86 -15.02
CA PHE A 451 18.02 -2.61 -14.53
C PHE A 451 18.94 -3.04 -15.69
N SER A 452 20.24 -3.17 -15.41
CA SER A 452 21.21 -3.69 -16.38
C SER A 452 21.29 -5.20 -16.26
N GLN A 453 21.02 -5.93 -17.36
CA GLN A 453 21.36 -7.35 -17.43
C GLN A 453 22.89 -7.49 -17.53
N PRO A 454 23.55 -8.29 -16.67
CA PRO A 454 24.95 -8.64 -16.89
C PRO A 454 25.09 -9.28 -18.29
N GLU A 455 26.08 -8.83 -19.07
CA GLU A 455 26.30 -9.34 -20.44
C GLU A 455 26.36 -10.88 -20.45
N GLY A 456 25.43 -11.54 -21.16
CA GLY A 456 25.55 -12.97 -21.51
C GLY A 456 24.38 -13.90 -21.21
N ARG A 457 23.27 -13.47 -20.61
CA ARG A 457 22.05 -14.30 -20.49
C ARG A 457 20.80 -13.51 -20.90
N ARG A 458 20.40 -13.67 -22.17
CA ARG A 458 18.99 -13.46 -22.56
C ARG A 458 18.17 -14.46 -21.74
N LEU A 459 17.35 -13.97 -20.81
CA LEU A 459 16.19 -14.73 -20.38
C LEU A 459 15.29 -14.80 -21.63
N GLU A 460 15.29 -15.96 -22.29
CA GLU A 460 14.33 -16.21 -23.37
C GLU A 460 12.94 -16.07 -22.75
N SER A 461 12.21 -15.06 -23.20
CA SER A 461 10.79 -14.93 -22.93
C SER A 461 10.09 -16.09 -23.63
N THR A 462 9.89 -17.21 -22.93
CA THR A 462 8.84 -18.16 -23.32
C THR A 462 7.50 -17.52 -23.02
N VAL A 463 7.12 -16.56 -23.87
CA VAL A 463 5.72 -16.21 -24.06
C VAL A 463 5.13 -17.40 -24.78
N HIS A 464 4.45 -18.28 -24.05
CA HIS A 464 3.50 -19.18 -24.67
C HIS A 464 2.32 -18.33 -25.13
N VAL A 465 2.33 -18.01 -26.44
CA VAL A 465 1.20 -17.45 -27.18
C VAL A 465 0.06 -18.44 -27.23
#